data_AF-A0AAD9U7J9-F1
#
_entry.id   AF-A0AAD9U7J9-F1
#
_cell.length_a   1.000
_cell.length_b   1.000
_cell.length_c   1.000
_cell.angle_alpha   90.00
_cell.angle_beta   90.00
_cell.angle_gamma   90.00
#
_symmetry.space_group_name_H-M   'P 1'
#
loop_
_entity.id
_entity.type
_entity.pdbx_description
1 polymer ?
#
loop_
_entity_poly.entity_id
_entity_poly.type
_entity_poly.pdbx_seq_one_letter_code
_entity_poly.pdbx_strand_id
1 'polypeptide(L)'
;MGNRPNYRKRCRGDDGSRDHGELYEIREFNNVNWPLGDYEILEPYSQKDCEQSCIYECSYAVAIYDGSTRCWKKKLPLFNGRYEEVTGFSKVLFKLTK
;
A
#
# COMPACT_ATOMS: atom_id res chain seq x y z
N MET A 1 -0.62 -24.27 -11.90
CA MET A 1 -1.89 -23.67 -11.43
C MET A 1 -1.56 -22.80 -10.24
N GLY A 2 -1.57 -21.47 -10.41
CA GLY A 2 -1.03 -20.51 -9.45
C GLY A 2 -1.94 -20.39 -8.23
N ASN A 3 -1.41 -20.70 -7.05
CA ASN A 3 -2.09 -20.42 -5.79
C ASN A 3 -2.16 -18.90 -5.60
N ARG A 4 -3.39 -18.37 -5.52
CA ARG A 4 -3.68 -17.02 -5.05
C ARG A 4 -2.99 -16.85 -3.68
N PRO A 5 -2.13 -15.85 -3.47
CA PRO A 5 -1.51 -15.69 -2.17
C PRO A 5 -2.61 -15.37 -1.16
N ASN A 6 -2.67 -16.16 -0.08
CA ASN A 6 -3.49 -15.85 1.08
C ASN A 6 -3.01 -14.50 1.63
N TYR A 7 -3.70 -13.42 1.25
CA TYR A 7 -3.38 -12.05 1.68
C TYR A 7 -3.59 -11.85 3.19
N ARG A 8 -4.18 -12.82 3.90
CA ARG A 8 -4.44 -12.76 5.35
C ARG A 8 -3.19 -13.14 6.15
N LYS A 9 -2.19 -12.25 6.21
CA LYS A 9 -1.10 -12.36 7.18
C LYS A 9 -1.55 -11.71 8.49
N ARG A 10 -1.44 -12.41 9.61
CA ARG A 10 -1.79 -11.88 10.95
C ARG A 10 -0.86 -10.71 11.31
N CYS A 11 -1.41 -9.52 11.48
CA CYS A 11 -0.62 -8.36 11.92
C CYS A 11 -0.26 -8.46 13.40
N ARG A 12 0.84 -7.80 13.79
CA ARG A 12 1.25 -7.75 15.20
C ARG A 12 0.12 -7.09 16.01
N GLY A 13 -0.46 -7.83 16.95
CA GLY A 13 -1.59 -7.36 17.78
C GLY A 13 -2.98 -7.71 17.22
N ASP A 14 -3.05 -8.35 16.05
CA ASP A 14 -4.29 -8.91 15.51
C ASP A 14 -4.48 -10.34 16.02
N ASP A 15 -5.65 -10.67 16.55
CA ASP A 15 -6.01 -12.03 16.97
C ASP A 15 -6.48 -12.92 15.80
N GLY A 16 -6.62 -12.34 14.61
CA GLY A 16 -7.10 -12.99 13.40
C GLY A 16 -8.63 -13.12 13.34
N SER A 17 -9.34 -12.58 14.33
CA SER A 17 -10.81 -12.63 14.39
C SER A 17 -11.46 -11.61 13.45
N ARG A 18 -10.79 -10.47 13.23
CA ARG A 18 -11.32 -9.35 12.42
C ARG A 18 -10.70 -9.34 11.03
N ASP A 19 -11.44 -8.85 10.05
CA ASP A 19 -10.88 -8.63 8.73
C ASP A 19 -10.06 -7.33 8.71
N HIS A 20 -8.90 -7.32 8.03
CA HIS A 20 -8.11 -6.09 7.96
C HIS A 20 -8.87 -4.94 7.28
N GLY A 21 -9.82 -5.22 6.39
CA GLY A 21 -10.69 -4.20 5.80
C GLY A 21 -11.67 -3.57 6.80
N GLU A 22 -11.95 -4.25 7.92
CA GLU A 22 -12.72 -3.68 9.03
C GLU A 22 -11.85 -2.79 9.91
N LEU A 23 -10.58 -3.15 10.09
CA LEU A 23 -9.63 -2.47 10.98
C LEU A 23 -8.96 -1.25 10.34
N TYR A 24 -8.76 -1.29 9.04
CA TYR A 24 -8.01 -0.28 8.31
C TYR A 24 -8.83 0.34 7.19
N GLU A 25 -8.55 1.61 6.92
CA GLU A 25 -9.01 2.32 5.74
C GLU A 25 -7.82 2.79 4.91
N ILE A 26 -8.07 2.99 3.62
CA ILE A 26 -7.13 3.65 2.73
C ILE A 26 -7.57 5.09 2.54
N ARG A 27 -6.63 6.02 2.69
CA ARG A 27 -6.83 7.41 2.25
C ARG A 27 -5.95 7.74 1.06
N GLU A 28 -6.54 8.45 0.12
CA GLU A 28 -5.89 8.93 -1.08
C GLU A 28 -5.22 10.27 -0.83
N PHE A 29 -3.98 10.40 -1.30
CA PHE A 29 -3.22 11.63 -1.29
C PHE A 29 -2.61 11.88 -2.66
N ASN A 30 -2.52 13.16 -3.01
CA ASN A 30 -1.91 13.63 -4.25
C ASN A 30 -0.65 14.43 -3.94
N ASN A 31 0.27 14.46 -4.90
CA ASN A 31 1.48 15.28 -4.88
C ASN A 31 2.39 15.03 -3.66
N VAL A 32 2.44 13.78 -3.17
CA VAL A 32 3.31 13.37 -2.07
C VAL A 32 4.06 12.12 -2.48
N ASN A 33 5.35 12.05 -2.15
CA ASN A 33 6.14 10.85 -2.34
C ASN A 33 7.18 10.69 -1.22
N TRP A 34 7.74 9.49 -1.10
CA TRP A 34 8.92 9.18 -0.29
C TRP A 34 9.97 8.57 -1.20
N PRO A 35 10.69 9.38 -1.99
CA PRO A 35 11.65 8.85 -2.95
C PRO A 35 12.80 8.16 -2.23
N LEU A 36 13.32 7.09 -2.82
CA LEU A 36 14.34 6.20 -2.24
C LEU A 36 13.85 5.41 -1.01
N GLY A 37 12.58 5.56 -0.62
CA GLY A 37 11.93 4.85 0.48
C GLY A 37 11.08 3.65 0.03
N ASP A 38 11.21 3.23 -1.22
CA ASP A 38 10.49 2.07 -1.76
C ASP A 38 11.06 0.78 -1.17
N TYR A 39 10.19 -0.01 -0.54
CA TYR A 39 10.57 -1.32 -0.03
C TYR A 39 10.44 -2.39 -1.12
N GLU A 40 9.40 -2.29 -1.94
CA GLU A 40 9.09 -3.25 -2.99
C GLU A 40 8.37 -2.54 -4.15
N ILE A 41 8.65 -2.99 -5.38
CA ILE A 41 7.96 -2.57 -6.59
C ILE A 41 7.33 -3.82 -7.20
N LEU A 42 6.01 -3.79 -7.42
CA LEU A 42 5.26 -4.90 -8.00
C LEU A 42 4.78 -4.55 -9.40
N GLU A 43 5.07 -5.44 -10.36
CA GLU A 43 4.61 -5.35 -11.74
C GLU A 43 4.53 -6.77 -12.37
N PRO A 44 3.43 -7.12 -13.08
CA PRO A 44 2.22 -6.33 -13.27
C PRO A 44 1.31 -6.35 -12.03
N TYR A 45 0.74 -5.21 -11.69
CA TYR A 45 -0.21 -5.05 -10.59
C TYR A 45 -1.36 -4.13 -11.00
N SER A 46 -2.60 -4.52 -10.70
CA SER A 46 -3.76 -3.64 -10.91
C SER A 46 -3.89 -2.63 -9.78
N GLN A 47 -4.61 -1.53 -10.02
CA GLN A 47 -4.92 -0.56 -8.96
C GLN A 47 -5.57 -1.24 -7.75
N LYS A 48 -6.54 -2.13 -7.99
CA LYS A 48 -7.28 -2.83 -6.94
C LYS A 48 -6.38 -3.77 -6.14
N ASP A 49 -5.46 -4.48 -6.81
CA ASP A 49 -4.49 -5.32 -6.11
C ASP A 49 -3.54 -4.47 -5.27
N CYS A 50 -3.12 -3.30 -5.78
CA CYS A 50 -2.27 -2.36 -5.05
C CYS A 50 -2.96 -1.87 -3.77
N GLU A 51 -4.22 -1.44 -3.87
CA GLU A 51 -5.07 -1.06 -2.74
C GLU A 51 -5.23 -2.21 -1.73
N GLN A 52 -5.60 -3.40 -2.21
CA GLN A 52 -5.80 -4.56 -1.34
C GLN A 52 -4.51 -4.95 -0.62
N SER A 53 -3.38 -4.94 -1.32
CA SER A 53 -2.09 -5.24 -0.71
C SER A 53 -1.72 -4.25 0.39
N CYS A 54 -2.11 -2.98 0.30
CA CYS A 54 -1.89 -1.98 1.34
C CYS A 54 -2.66 -2.32 2.63
N ILE A 55 -3.94 -2.71 2.53
CA ILE A 55 -4.77 -3.05 3.70
C ILE A 55 -4.29 -4.35 4.35
N TYR A 56 -4.13 -5.40 3.54
CA TYR A 56 -3.98 -6.77 4.04
C TYR A 56 -2.55 -7.12 4.44
N GLU A 57 -1.56 -6.39 3.94
CA GLU A 57 -0.17 -6.61 4.36
C GLU A 57 0.21 -5.74 5.57
N CYS A 58 0.79 -6.39 6.58
CA CYS A 58 1.05 -5.78 7.87
C CYS A 58 2.25 -4.84 7.89
N SER A 59 3.22 -5.10 7.00
CA SER A 59 4.48 -4.36 6.97
C SER A 59 4.37 -3.05 6.20
N TYR A 60 3.33 -2.88 5.38
CA TYR A 60 3.19 -1.74 4.48
C TYR A 60 2.24 -0.71 5.07
N ALA A 61 2.62 0.56 4.94
CA ALA A 61 1.79 1.69 5.36
C ALA A 61 1.38 2.57 4.18
N VAL A 62 2.17 2.57 3.10
CA VAL A 62 1.87 3.33 1.89
C VAL A 62 2.00 2.44 0.67
N ALA A 63 1.06 2.59 -0.26
CA ALA A 63 1.16 2.07 -1.62
C ALA A 63 0.95 3.20 -2.63
N ILE A 64 1.73 3.24 -3.70
CA ILE A 64 1.58 4.22 -4.79
C ILE A 64 1.32 3.42 -6.05
N TYR A 65 0.28 3.76 -6.80
CA TYR A 65 0.01 3.19 -8.12
C TYR A 65 0.26 4.27 -9.18
N ASP A 66 0.93 3.93 -10.29
CA ASP A 66 1.26 4.91 -11.36
C ASP A 66 0.14 5.17 -12.35
N GLY A 67 -0.99 4.48 -12.20
CA GLY A 67 -2.05 4.50 -13.20
C GLY A 67 -1.81 3.55 -14.37
N SER A 68 -0.78 2.69 -14.32
CA SER A 68 -0.46 1.72 -15.36
C SER A 68 -0.41 0.28 -14.81
N THR A 69 0.76 -0.27 -14.52
CA THR A 69 0.94 -1.66 -14.08
C THR A 69 1.84 -1.78 -12.87
N ARG A 70 2.26 -0.66 -12.25
CA ARG A 70 3.23 -0.68 -11.15
C ARG A 70 2.63 -0.20 -9.86
N CYS A 71 2.95 -0.93 -8.80
CA CYS A 71 2.64 -0.57 -7.42
C CYS A 71 3.93 -0.46 -6.61
N TRP A 72 4.24 0.74 -6.11
CA TRP A 72 5.34 0.97 -5.18
C TRP A 72 4.83 0.84 -3.76
N LYS A 73 5.45 -0.01 -2.95
CA LYS A 73 5.10 -0.20 -1.55
C LYS A 73 6.15 0.39 -0.64
N LYS A 74 5.69 1.03 0.43
CA LYS A 74 6.56 1.64 1.45
C LYS A 74 6.20 1.14 2.83
N LYS A 75 7.24 0.89 3.62
CA LYS A 75 7.18 0.35 4.98
C LYS A 75 7.46 1.43 6.01
N LEU A 76 6.92 1.26 7.21
CA LEU A 76 7.24 2.12 8.35
C LEU A 76 8.63 1.79 8.95
N PRO A 77 9.34 2.79 9.48
CA PRO A 77 9.01 4.23 9.42
C PRO A 77 9.23 4.79 8.00
N LEU A 78 8.34 5.69 7.58
CA LEU A 78 8.46 6.37 6.28
C LEU A 78 9.59 7.40 6.36
N PHE A 79 10.52 7.37 5.41
CA PHE A 79 11.65 8.30 5.35
C PHE A 79 11.61 9.16 4.09
N ASN A 80 12.15 10.38 4.17
CA ASN A 80 12.30 11.28 3.02
C ASN A 80 10.96 11.64 2.35
N GLY A 81 9.92 11.79 3.16
CA GLY A 81 8.60 12.23 2.69
C GLY A 81 8.63 13.69 2.27
N ARG A 82 8.15 13.97 1.06
CA ARG A 82 8.10 15.32 0.53
C ARG A 82 6.89 15.53 -0.36
N TYR A 83 6.50 16.79 -0.48
CA TYR A 83 5.68 17.23 -1.57
C TYR A 83 6.47 17.05 -2.87
N GLU A 84 5.88 16.37 -3.83
CA GLU A 84 6.44 16.15 -5.16
C GLU A 84 5.27 16.27 -6.13
N GLU A 85 5.29 17.29 -6.98
CA GLU A 85 4.24 17.47 -7.99
C GLU A 85 4.40 16.37 -9.04
N VAL A 86 3.57 15.34 -8.93
CA VAL A 86 3.62 14.21 -9.85
C VAL A 86 2.76 14.55 -11.06
N THR A 87 3.40 14.73 -12.22
CA THR A 87 2.71 14.86 -13.50
C THR A 87 2.19 13.48 -13.93
N GLY A 88 1.03 13.06 -13.40
CA GLY A 88 0.39 11.77 -13.71
C GLY A 88 -0.68 11.34 -12.70
N PHE A 89 -1.32 10.19 -12.94
CA PHE A 89 -2.29 9.57 -12.02
C PHE A 89 -1.58 8.76 -10.92
N SER A 90 -0.75 9.41 -10.11
CA SER A 90 -0.17 8.72 -8.95
C SER A 90 -1.16 8.73 -7.78
N LYS A 91 -1.79 7.59 -7.48
CA LYS A 91 -2.65 7.46 -6.31
C LYS A 91 -1.80 6.98 -5.13
N VAL A 92 -1.60 7.84 -4.14
CA VAL A 92 -0.89 7.50 -2.89
C VAL A 92 -1.91 7.04 -1.87
N LEU A 93 -1.74 5.83 -1.35
CA LEU A 93 -2.67 5.13 -0.48
C LEU A 93 -2.04 5.00 0.90
N PHE A 94 -2.61 5.63 1.92
CA PHE A 94 -2.18 5.44 3.30
C PHE A 94 -3.10 4.49 4.05
N LYS A 95 -2.51 3.50 4.71
CA LYS A 95 -3.19 2.65 5.67
C LYS A 95 -3.33 3.39 7.01
N LEU A 96 -4.57 3.64 7.42
CA LEU A 96 -4.91 4.21 8.72
C LEU A 96 -5.77 3.22 9.51
N THR A 97 -5.55 3.13 10.82
CA THR A 97 -6.48 2.46 11.74
C THR A 97 -7.77 3.26 11.82
N LYS A 98 -8.91 2.59 11.70
CA LYS A 98 -10.23 3.21 11.95
C LYS A 98 -10.46 3.48 13.43
#